data_AF-A0AAI9XUZ0-F1
#
_entry.id   AF-A0AAI9XUZ0-F1
#
_cell.length_a   1.000
_cell.length_b   1.000
_cell.length_c   1.000
_cell.angle_alpha   90.00
_cell.angle_beta   90.00
_cell.angle_gamma   90.00
#
_symmetry.space_group_name_H-M   'P 1'
#
loop_
_entity.id
_entity.type
_entity.pdbx_description
1 polymer ?
#
loop_
_entity_poly.entity_id
_entity_poly.type
_entity_poly.pdbx_seq_one_letter_code
_entity_poly.pdbx_strand_id
1 'polypeptide(L)'
;MCGIAGRMLMELGVHNEEAWSRLASSPSLRSELCTLVSSIVILDRQWSAAANLPSNFHDSSFSPVNLISADHPYIQAMLSFIRVSNKLEGPMAQATKAQRYEDEDDFELMNFQLEQWRKRAVGNYSITHPETWSLSPPKQPSSFPILLHLRAETVRSSLLKPWFFSRTDTQTSKKYLQPAIEVLFDICDVLYALNANTDIYRKQQPYYQELLASASALGFVLTSSLEQNRSTLLASLPPGLSKAMGRSYELAVALAASYVTRSKAARQLSDQLAEVRGSLMGFGMIEMPDSENDDGRKDGDVLPASEFMYDGSSGWDDEFQMQWPNCDLENSFAEGIVS
;
A
#
# COMPACT_ATOMS: atom_id res chain seq x y z
N MET A 1 18.38 -14.28 1.86
CA MET A 1 19.47 -13.97 0.90
C MET A 1 19.95 -12.52 1.01
N CYS A 2 19.06 -11.53 1.15
CA CYS A 2 19.44 -10.11 1.37
C CYS A 2 20.40 -9.89 2.56
N GLY A 3 20.12 -10.50 3.72
CA GLY A 3 21.01 -10.37 4.89
C GLY A 3 22.42 -10.97 4.67
N ILE A 4 22.57 -11.98 3.80
CA ILE A 4 23.90 -12.50 3.42
C ILE A 4 24.59 -11.49 2.51
N ALA A 5 23.92 -11.01 1.46
CA ALA A 5 24.48 -10.05 0.52
C ALA A 5 24.94 -8.77 1.22
N GLY A 6 24.15 -8.23 2.13
CA GLY A 6 24.57 -7.03 2.86
C GLY A 6 25.67 -7.30 3.90
N ARG A 7 25.76 -8.50 4.49
CA ARG A 7 26.97 -8.88 5.27
C ARG A 7 28.22 -8.91 4.39
N MET A 8 28.13 -9.43 3.17
CA MET A 8 29.24 -9.39 2.22
C MET A 8 29.64 -7.95 1.87
N LEU A 9 28.68 -7.02 1.71
CA LEU A 9 28.99 -5.59 1.55
C LEU A 9 29.75 -5.02 2.75
N MET A 10 29.38 -5.41 3.97
CA MET A 10 30.07 -5.00 5.18
C MET A 10 31.49 -5.56 5.24
N GLU A 11 31.68 -6.84 4.92
CA GLU A 11 32.99 -7.50 4.85
C GLU A 11 33.91 -6.89 3.79
N LEU A 12 33.35 -6.45 2.66
CA LEU A 12 34.07 -5.70 1.63
C LEU A 12 34.40 -4.26 2.03
N GLY A 13 33.94 -3.80 3.19
CA GLY A 13 34.20 -2.46 3.70
C GLY A 13 33.40 -1.36 3.01
N VAL A 14 32.36 -1.68 2.24
CA VAL A 14 31.60 -0.72 1.40
C VAL A 14 30.95 0.42 2.22
N HIS A 15 30.74 0.18 3.52
CA HIS A 15 30.25 1.18 4.48
C HIS A 15 31.30 2.25 4.85
N ASN A 16 32.59 1.98 4.60
CA ASN A 16 33.71 2.89 4.85
C ASN A 16 34.04 3.70 3.57
N GLU A 17 34.23 5.00 3.72
CA GLU A 17 34.58 5.93 2.64
C GLU A 17 35.89 5.56 1.91
N GLU A 18 36.90 5.06 2.63
CA GLU A 18 38.18 4.66 2.04
C GLU A 18 38.01 3.47 1.07
N ALA A 19 37.34 2.42 1.53
CA ALA A 19 37.08 1.23 0.73
C ALA A 19 36.10 1.54 -0.41
N TRP A 20 35.08 2.36 -0.16
CA TRP A 20 34.19 2.89 -1.20
C TRP A 20 34.98 3.58 -2.32
N SER A 21 35.87 4.50 -1.97
CA SER A 21 36.66 5.27 -2.95
C SER A 21 37.56 4.36 -3.81
N ARG A 22 38.09 3.29 -3.20
CA ARG A 22 38.89 2.28 -3.92
C ARG A 22 38.04 1.43 -4.87
N LEU A 23 36.85 1.01 -4.46
CA LEU A 23 35.96 0.18 -5.26
C LEU A 23 35.26 0.98 -6.37
N ALA A 24 34.84 2.22 -6.07
CA ALA A 24 34.20 3.16 -6.98
C ALA A 24 35.22 4.00 -7.77
N SER A 25 36.28 3.36 -8.25
CA SER A 25 37.45 3.98 -8.88
C SER A 25 37.15 4.62 -10.24
N SER A 26 36.11 4.15 -10.93
CA SER A 26 35.62 4.73 -12.18
C SER A 26 34.14 5.15 -12.07
N PRO A 27 33.66 6.09 -12.90
CA PRO A 27 32.25 6.49 -12.90
C PRO A 27 31.27 5.33 -13.16
N SER A 28 31.63 4.38 -14.03
CA SER A 28 30.79 3.20 -14.30
C SER A 28 30.72 2.26 -13.11
N LEU A 29 31.87 1.92 -12.51
CA LEU A 29 31.94 1.09 -11.30
C LEU A 29 31.20 1.75 -10.14
N ARG A 30 31.28 3.08 -10.03
CA ARG A 30 30.51 3.83 -9.04
C ARG A 30 29.01 3.67 -9.26
N SER A 31 28.51 3.84 -10.48
CA SER A 31 27.07 3.69 -10.77
C SER A 31 26.59 2.25 -10.50
N GLU A 32 27.39 1.24 -10.88
CA GLU A 32 27.10 -0.16 -10.58
C GLU A 32 27.08 -0.45 -9.08
N LEU A 33 28.09 0.04 -8.33
CA LEU A 33 28.17 -0.14 -6.89
C LEU A 33 27.03 0.57 -6.16
N CYS A 34 26.70 1.81 -6.55
CA CYS A 34 25.53 2.52 -6.03
C CYS A 34 24.27 1.68 -6.23
N THR A 35 24.02 1.23 -7.47
CA THR A 35 22.83 0.43 -7.81
C THR A 35 22.76 -0.86 -7.01
N LEU A 36 23.88 -1.56 -6.86
CA LEU A 36 23.97 -2.80 -6.09
C LEU A 36 23.66 -2.58 -4.61
N VAL A 37 24.32 -1.60 -3.99
CA VAL A 37 24.14 -1.30 -2.55
C VAL A 37 22.72 -0.81 -2.29
N SER A 38 22.21 0.12 -3.10
CA SER A 38 20.83 0.60 -2.98
C SER A 38 19.82 -0.53 -3.13
N SER A 39 20.01 -1.44 -4.10
CA SER A 39 19.14 -2.60 -4.28
C SER A 39 19.15 -3.52 -3.06
N ILE A 40 20.33 -3.78 -2.48
CA ILE A 40 20.46 -4.61 -1.27
C ILE A 40 19.77 -3.95 -0.08
N VAL A 41 19.96 -2.65 0.13
CA VAL A 41 19.29 -1.89 1.20
C VAL A 41 17.77 -1.93 1.04
N ILE A 42 17.26 -1.69 -0.19
CA ILE A 42 15.83 -1.72 -0.48
C ILE A 42 15.23 -3.10 -0.22
N LEU A 43 15.87 -4.15 -0.74
CA LEU A 43 15.41 -5.53 -0.58
C LEU A 43 15.48 -5.99 0.87
N ASP A 44 16.52 -5.59 1.61
CA ASP A 44 16.64 -5.88 3.04
C ASP A 44 15.47 -5.28 3.82
N ARG A 45 15.14 -4.02 3.57
CA ARG A 45 14.02 -3.32 4.22
C ARG A 45 12.68 -3.96 3.88
N GLN A 46 12.42 -4.22 2.60
CA GLN A 46 11.18 -4.86 2.17
C GLN A 46 11.01 -6.24 2.79
N TRP A 47 12.05 -7.06 2.75
CA TRP A 47 11.98 -8.42 3.28
C TRP A 47 11.82 -8.45 4.80
N SER A 48 12.53 -7.56 5.49
CA SER A 48 12.46 -7.47 6.96
C SER A 48 11.08 -7.01 7.41
N ALA A 49 10.50 -5.99 6.75
CA ALA A 49 9.13 -5.55 7.00
C ALA A 49 8.11 -6.67 6.75
N ALA A 50 8.17 -7.35 5.60
CA ALA A 50 7.26 -8.45 5.27
C ALA A 50 7.36 -9.62 6.26
N ALA A 51 8.56 -9.88 6.79
CA ALA A 51 8.80 -10.93 7.77
C ALA A 51 8.53 -10.50 9.22
N ASN A 52 8.16 -9.23 9.47
CA ASN A 52 8.09 -8.63 10.80
C ASN A 52 9.39 -8.78 11.61
N LEU A 53 10.53 -8.60 10.94
CA LEU A 53 11.87 -8.66 11.52
C LEU A 53 12.53 -7.28 11.48
N PRO A 54 13.46 -6.99 12.40
CA PRO A 54 14.35 -5.84 12.26
C PRO A 54 15.16 -5.92 10.98
N SER A 55 15.41 -4.77 10.36
CA SER A 55 16.34 -4.69 9.23
C SER A 55 17.76 -5.10 9.63
N ASN A 56 18.52 -5.67 8.69
CA ASN A 56 19.89 -6.11 8.96
C ASN A 56 20.86 -4.93 9.06
N PHE A 57 20.50 -3.77 8.50
CA PHE A 57 21.34 -2.58 8.44
C PHE A 57 20.60 -1.35 8.95
N HIS A 58 21.32 -0.54 9.72
CA HIS A 58 20.82 0.77 10.13
C HIS A 58 20.81 1.73 8.93
N ASP A 59 19.97 2.77 8.97
CA ASP A 59 19.89 3.76 7.89
C ASP A 59 21.22 4.47 7.63
N SER A 60 22.03 4.62 8.68
CA SER A 60 23.34 5.24 8.62
C SER A 60 24.47 4.27 8.25
N SER A 61 24.17 2.97 8.05
CA SER A 61 25.19 1.98 7.72
C SER A 61 25.82 2.21 6.34
N PHE A 62 25.14 2.92 5.45
CA PHE A 62 25.65 3.31 4.15
C PHE A 62 25.45 4.81 3.96
N SER A 63 26.51 5.52 3.55
CA SER A 63 26.43 6.97 3.37
C SER A 63 25.40 7.34 2.30
N PRO A 64 24.43 8.24 2.60
CA PRO A 64 23.46 8.74 1.64
C PRO A 64 24.08 9.34 0.38
N VAL A 65 25.23 10.00 0.53
CA VAL A 65 25.98 10.63 -0.59
C VAL A 65 26.46 9.58 -1.58
N ASN A 66 26.71 8.36 -1.11
CA ASN A 66 27.20 7.23 -1.91
C ASN A 66 26.05 6.45 -2.59
N LEU A 67 24.78 6.78 -2.34
CA LEU A 67 23.63 6.01 -2.86
C LEU A 67 22.80 6.78 -3.88
N ILE A 68 23.19 8.00 -4.25
CA ILE A 68 22.47 8.79 -5.26
C ILE A 68 22.92 8.30 -6.64
N SER A 69 22.17 7.37 -7.22
CA SER A 69 22.28 7.04 -8.65
C SER A 69 21.21 7.82 -9.42
N ALA A 70 21.62 8.70 -10.34
CA ALA A 70 20.73 9.45 -11.23
C ALA A 70 19.98 8.55 -12.23
N ASP A 71 20.52 7.35 -12.49
CA ASP A 71 20.15 6.54 -13.65
C ASP A 71 18.91 5.65 -13.41
N HIS A 72 18.41 5.58 -12.17
CA HIS A 72 17.36 4.65 -11.78
C HIS A 72 16.25 5.31 -10.94
N PRO A 73 15.21 5.88 -11.58
CA PRO A 73 14.11 6.57 -10.90
C PRO A 73 13.41 5.72 -9.81
N TYR A 74 13.26 4.40 -10.03
CA TYR A 74 12.69 3.50 -9.03
C TYR A 74 13.54 3.40 -7.77
N ILE A 75 14.85 3.25 -7.93
CA ILE A 75 15.77 3.12 -6.80
C ILE A 75 15.76 4.41 -5.99
N GLN A 76 15.77 5.58 -6.64
CA GLN A 76 15.67 6.87 -5.95
C GLN A 76 14.36 7.02 -5.17
N ALA A 77 13.22 6.70 -5.81
CA ALA A 77 11.92 6.70 -5.17
C ALA A 77 11.90 5.77 -3.95
N MET A 78 12.51 4.59 -4.05
CA MET A 78 12.54 3.61 -2.95
C MET A 78 13.50 3.99 -1.82
N LEU A 79 14.66 4.60 -2.11
CA LEU A 79 15.57 5.08 -1.09
C LEU A 79 14.96 6.25 -0.29
N SER A 80 14.24 7.15 -0.97
CA SER A 80 13.49 8.21 -0.30
C SER A 80 12.29 7.66 0.48
N PHE A 81 11.62 6.63 -0.04
CA PHE A 81 10.52 5.93 0.65
C PHE A 81 10.98 5.38 2.00
N ILE A 82 12.12 4.68 2.03
CA ILE A 82 12.66 4.09 3.26
C ILE A 82 12.79 5.14 4.37
N ARG A 83 13.29 6.34 4.03
CA ARG A 83 13.42 7.43 5.00
C ARG A 83 12.06 7.91 5.54
N VAL A 84 11.03 7.94 4.70
CA VAL A 84 9.67 8.32 5.11
C VAL A 84 9.06 7.21 5.95
N SER A 85 9.15 5.95 5.52
CA SER A 85 8.54 4.81 6.20
C SER A 85 9.17 4.51 7.57
N ASN A 86 10.48 4.71 7.73
CA ASN A 86 11.17 4.41 9.00
C ASN A 86 10.70 5.32 10.14
N LYS A 87 10.31 6.56 9.84
CA LYS A 87 9.73 7.46 10.84
C LYS A 87 8.42 6.90 11.42
N LEU A 88 7.73 6.04 10.65
CA LEU A 88 6.45 5.46 11.02
C LEU A 88 6.60 4.20 11.86
N GLU A 89 7.70 3.45 11.73
CA GLU A 89 7.86 2.12 12.35
C GLU A 89 7.70 2.16 13.87
N GLY A 90 8.33 3.11 14.55
CA GLY A 90 8.26 3.29 16.00
C GLY A 90 6.85 3.62 16.49
N PRO A 91 6.25 4.74 16.03
CA PRO A 91 4.89 5.13 16.38
C PRO A 91 3.87 4.02 16.08
N MET A 92 3.97 3.35 14.94
CA MET A 92 3.07 2.25 14.55
C MET A 92 3.16 1.02 15.45
N ALA A 93 4.38 0.63 15.82
CA ALA A 93 4.60 -0.48 16.75
C ALA A 93 4.00 -0.17 18.13
N GLN A 94 4.16 1.07 18.59
CA GLN A 94 3.57 1.54 19.85
C GLN A 94 2.04 1.59 19.78
N ALA A 95 1.48 2.11 18.68
CA ALA A 95 0.03 2.20 18.45
C ALA A 95 -0.66 0.83 18.54
N THR A 96 -0.05 -0.15 17.87
CA THR A 96 -0.53 -1.54 17.83
C THR A 96 -0.48 -2.16 19.22
N LYS A 97 0.61 -1.95 19.97
CA LYS A 97 0.77 -2.48 21.34
C LYS A 97 -0.21 -1.83 22.32
N ALA A 98 -0.43 -0.52 22.20
CA ALA A 98 -1.34 0.24 23.07
C ALA A 98 -2.82 0.03 22.68
N GLN A 99 -3.08 -0.51 21.49
CA GLN A 99 -4.38 -0.53 20.84
C GLN A 99 -5.02 0.87 20.74
N ARG A 100 -4.18 1.89 20.56
CA ARG A 100 -4.60 3.31 20.49
C ARG A 100 -3.50 4.15 19.85
N TYR A 101 -3.88 5.16 19.09
CA TYR A 101 -2.99 6.26 18.66
C TYR A 101 -3.44 7.55 19.34
N GLU A 102 -2.50 8.34 19.85
CA GLU A 102 -2.81 9.54 20.66
C GLU A 102 -2.42 10.85 19.97
N ASP A 103 -1.51 10.82 18.99
CA ASP A 103 -0.93 12.02 18.38
C ASP A 103 -1.48 12.25 16.96
N GLU A 104 -2.63 12.93 16.88
CA GLU A 104 -3.29 13.22 15.61
C GLU A 104 -2.43 14.14 14.70
N ASP A 105 -1.68 15.07 15.29
CA ASP A 105 -0.82 15.99 14.54
C ASP A 105 0.35 15.24 13.89
N ASP A 106 0.98 14.32 14.61
CA ASP A 106 2.01 13.44 14.06
C ASP A 106 1.46 12.54 12.95
N PHE A 107 0.25 12.00 13.11
CA PHE A 107 -0.43 11.26 12.03
C PHE A 107 -0.61 12.12 10.77
N GLU A 108 -1.14 13.34 10.89
CA GLU A 108 -1.37 14.21 9.73
C GLU A 108 -0.04 14.61 9.06
N LEU A 109 0.99 14.88 9.85
CA LEU A 109 2.34 15.16 9.34
C LEU A 109 2.92 13.96 8.57
N MET A 110 2.78 12.75 9.12
CA MET A 110 3.24 11.52 8.48
C MET A 110 2.47 11.23 7.19
N ASN A 111 1.14 11.35 7.22
CA ASN A 111 0.28 11.17 6.05
C ASN A 111 0.62 12.19 4.94
N PHE A 112 0.88 13.45 5.33
CA PHE A 112 1.34 14.48 4.41
C PHE A 112 2.71 14.13 3.79
N GLN A 113 3.70 13.72 4.59
CA GLN A 113 5.03 13.34 4.09
C GLN A 113 4.94 12.16 3.11
N LEU A 114 4.10 11.17 3.41
CA LEU A 114 3.84 10.03 2.55
C LEU A 114 3.21 10.44 1.23
N GLU A 115 2.23 11.35 1.27
CA GLU A 115 1.56 11.86 0.08
C GLU A 115 2.51 12.67 -0.81
N GLN A 116 3.34 13.53 -0.21
CA GLN A 116 4.37 14.28 -0.94
C GLN A 116 5.40 13.34 -1.59
N TRP A 117 5.78 12.28 -0.88
CA TRP A 117 6.63 11.24 -1.45
C TRP A 117 5.97 10.58 -2.66
N ARG A 118 4.71 10.14 -2.53
CA ARG A 118 3.95 9.48 -3.61
C ARG A 118 3.89 10.35 -4.86
N LYS A 119 3.49 11.62 -4.72
CA LYS A 119 3.41 12.60 -5.81
C LYS A 119 4.74 12.77 -6.54
N ARG A 120 5.84 12.91 -5.79
CA ARG A 120 7.19 13.04 -6.38
C ARG A 120 7.65 11.75 -7.06
N ALA A 121 7.35 10.60 -6.48
CA ALA A 121 7.84 9.31 -6.93
C ALA A 121 7.10 8.79 -8.19
N VAL A 122 5.78 9.03 -8.26
CA VAL A 122 4.91 8.63 -9.37
C VAL A 122 4.95 9.68 -10.50
N GLY A 123 5.23 10.95 -10.18
CA GLY A 123 5.30 12.04 -11.14
C GLY A 123 3.93 12.31 -11.79
N ASN A 124 3.92 12.56 -13.10
CA ASN A 124 2.69 12.81 -13.86
C ASN A 124 1.93 11.53 -14.24
N TYR A 125 2.37 10.36 -13.74
CA TYR A 125 1.68 9.11 -14.02
C TYR A 125 0.37 9.07 -13.24
N SER A 126 -0.74 8.94 -13.97
CA SER A 126 -2.05 8.83 -13.38
C SER A 126 -2.51 7.38 -13.38
N ILE A 127 -2.92 6.87 -12.23
CA ILE A 127 -3.67 5.61 -12.11
C ILE A 127 -5.16 5.94 -12.31
N THR A 128 -5.46 6.68 -13.37
CA THR A 128 -6.84 6.91 -13.78
C THR A 128 -7.22 5.82 -14.77
N HIS A 129 -8.41 5.28 -14.59
CA HIS A 129 -9.01 4.27 -15.47
C HIS A 129 -8.27 2.92 -15.54
N PRO A 130 -8.02 2.23 -14.41
CA PRO A 130 -7.37 0.92 -14.42
C PRO A 130 -8.13 -0.14 -15.23
N GLU A 131 -9.43 0.05 -15.45
CA GLU A 131 -10.28 -0.74 -16.34
C GLU A 131 -9.86 -0.68 -17.82
N THR A 132 -9.15 0.36 -18.23
CA THR A 132 -8.70 0.54 -19.63
C THR A 132 -7.39 -0.16 -19.94
N TRP A 133 -6.71 -0.70 -18.92
CA TRP A 133 -5.42 -1.37 -19.08
C TRP A 133 -5.53 -2.60 -19.99
N SER A 134 -4.43 -2.91 -20.68
CA SER A 134 -4.35 -4.14 -21.47
C SER A 134 -2.91 -4.60 -21.60
N LEU A 135 -2.71 -5.84 -22.05
CA LEU A 135 -1.37 -6.37 -22.36
C LEU A 135 -0.70 -5.67 -23.55
N SER A 136 -1.46 -4.97 -24.40
CA SER A 136 -0.94 -4.37 -25.63
C SER A 136 -0.71 -2.85 -25.48
N PRO A 137 0.41 -2.31 -26.01
CA PRO A 137 0.61 -0.87 -26.12
C PRO A 137 -0.50 -0.20 -26.95
N PRO A 138 -0.87 1.06 -26.67
CA PRO A 138 -0.33 1.96 -25.65
C PRO A 138 -0.98 1.80 -24.26
N LYS A 139 -1.93 0.87 -24.10
CA LYS A 139 -2.71 0.67 -22.87
C LYS A 139 -2.00 -0.19 -21.81
N GLN A 140 -0.73 -0.51 -22.03
CA GLN A 140 0.06 -1.28 -21.08
C GLN A 140 0.41 -0.39 -19.89
N PRO A 141 -0.02 -0.75 -18.67
CA PRO A 141 0.29 0.05 -17.49
C PRO A 141 1.79 0.03 -17.18
N SER A 142 2.29 1.15 -16.67
CA SER A 142 3.68 1.22 -16.20
C SER A 142 3.79 0.52 -14.84
N SER A 143 4.62 -0.53 -14.76
CA SER A 143 4.68 -1.38 -13.57
C SER A 143 5.22 -0.65 -12.34
N PHE A 144 6.25 0.20 -12.51
CA PHE A 144 6.91 0.87 -11.39
C PHE A 144 6.05 1.94 -10.69
N PRO A 145 5.40 2.89 -11.40
CA PRO A 145 4.54 3.88 -10.77
C PRO A 145 3.37 3.26 -9.99
N ILE A 146 2.78 2.18 -10.53
CA ILE A 146 1.74 1.42 -9.82
C ILE A 146 2.30 0.79 -8.54
N LEU A 147 3.50 0.20 -8.61
CA LEU A 147 4.15 -0.39 -7.43
C LEU A 147 4.42 0.66 -6.34
N LEU A 148 4.83 1.87 -6.71
CA LEU A 148 5.05 2.96 -5.77
C LEU A 148 3.76 3.47 -5.13
N HIS A 149 2.73 3.65 -5.95
CA HIS A 149 1.41 4.07 -5.50
C HIS A 149 0.85 3.08 -4.47
N LEU A 150 0.77 1.80 -4.83
CA LEU A 150 0.30 0.75 -3.93
C LEU A 150 1.12 0.66 -2.65
N ARG A 151 2.41 0.98 -2.73
CA ARG A 151 3.30 1.02 -1.56
C ARG A 151 2.98 2.20 -0.64
N ALA A 152 2.70 3.39 -1.18
CA ALA A 152 2.16 4.49 -0.39
C ALA A 152 0.83 4.10 0.27
N GLU A 153 -0.11 3.54 -0.48
CA GLU A 153 -1.42 3.18 0.07
C GLU A 153 -1.34 2.10 1.14
N THR A 154 -0.41 1.15 1.02
CA THR A 154 -0.21 0.11 2.06
C THR A 154 0.31 0.70 3.36
N VAL A 155 1.18 1.72 3.27
CA VAL A 155 1.63 2.46 4.46
C VAL A 155 0.50 3.30 5.04
N ARG A 156 -0.26 4.00 4.20
CA ARG A 156 -1.43 4.78 4.64
C ARG A 156 -2.49 3.90 5.31
N SER A 157 -2.76 2.73 4.74
CA SER A 157 -3.61 1.70 5.31
C SER A 157 -3.14 1.32 6.72
N SER A 158 -1.83 1.16 6.90
CA SER A 158 -1.24 0.86 8.20
C SER A 158 -1.41 2.03 9.18
N LEU A 159 -1.14 3.26 8.75
CA LEU A 159 -1.34 4.49 9.55
C LEU A 159 -2.79 4.70 10.00
N LEU A 160 -3.76 4.26 9.20
CA LEU A 160 -5.19 4.43 9.51
C LEU A 160 -5.74 3.37 10.47
N LYS A 161 -5.17 2.14 10.50
CA LYS A 161 -5.67 1.03 11.34
C LYS A 161 -5.87 1.41 12.82
N PRO A 162 -4.94 2.13 13.50
CA PRO A 162 -5.07 2.47 14.90
C PRO A 162 -6.33 3.28 15.26
N TRP A 163 -6.86 4.05 14.31
CA TRP A 163 -8.07 4.84 14.52
C TRP A 163 -9.34 4.00 14.67
N PHE A 164 -9.26 2.69 14.43
CA PHE A 164 -10.38 1.76 14.51
C PHE A 164 -10.18 0.65 15.54
N PHE A 165 -9.12 0.73 16.37
CA PHE A 165 -8.96 -0.17 17.51
C PHE A 165 -9.99 0.12 18.61
N SER A 166 -10.32 -0.89 19.42
CA SER A 166 -11.40 -0.82 20.41
C SER A 166 -11.25 0.24 21.50
N ARG A 167 -10.06 0.83 21.68
CA ARG A 167 -9.82 1.91 22.67
C ARG A 167 -9.83 3.32 22.06
N THR A 168 -10.03 3.45 20.75
CA THR A 168 -10.15 4.75 20.08
C THR A 168 -11.54 5.31 20.28
N ASP A 169 -11.65 6.62 20.45
CA ASP A 169 -12.95 7.26 20.58
C ASP A 169 -13.73 7.24 19.26
N THR A 170 -15.05 7.17 19.37
CA THR A 170 -15.93 7.04 18.21
C THR A 170 -15.90 8.27 17.30
N GLN A 171 -15.62 9.47 17.82
CA GLN A 171 -15.61 10.68 16.99
C GLN A 171 -14.38 10.72 16.09
N THR A 172 -13.20 10.38 16.62
CA THR A 172 -11.97 10.24 15.84
C THR A 172 -12.10 9.09 14.83
N SER A 173 -12.68 7.96 15.25
CA SER A 173 -12.98 6.84 14.34
C SER A 173 -13.86 7.29 13.17
N LYS A 174 -14.86 8.14 13.44
CA LYS A 174 -15.74 8.71 12.42
C LYS A 174 -14.99 9.66 11.47
N LYS A 175 -14.09 10.50 11.99
CA LYS A 175 -13.25 11.41 11.18
C LYS A 175 -12.45 10.65 10.12
N TYR A 176 -11.85 9.52 10.49
CA TYR A 176 -10.96 8.76 9.62
C TYR A 176 -11.65 7.64 8.81
N LEU A 177 -12.95 7.42 9.02
CA LEU A 177 -13.71 6.33 8.38
C LEU A 177 -13.69 6.42 6.85
N GLN A 178 -13.99 7.58 6.29
CA GLN A 178 -13.99 7.79 4.85
C GLN A 178 -12.59 7.59 4.23
N PRO A 179 -11.52 8.28 4.72
CA PRO A 179 -10.16 8.04 4.23
C PRO A 179 -9.73 6.57 4.26
N ALA A 180 -10.14 5.81 5.28
CA ALA A 180 -9.80 4.40 5.40
C ALA A 180 -10.51 3.52 4.37
N ILE A 181 -11.79 3.79 4.08
CA ILE A 181 -12.55 3.09 3.03
C ILE A 181 -11.99 3.42 1.65
N GLU A 182 -11.60 4.67 1.42
CA GLU A 182 -10.98 5.10 0.14
C GLU A 182 -9.67 4.36 -0.12
N VAL A 183 -8.80 4.23 0.89
CA VAL A 183 -7.55 3.46 0.78
C VAL A 183 -7.80 1.98 0.51
N LEU A 184 -8.78 1.38 1.20
CA LEU A 184 -9.17 -0.01 0.97
C LEU A 184 -9.64 -0.21 -0.47
N PHE A 185 -10.49 0.69 -0.95
CA PHE A 185 -11.04 0.67 -2.29
C PHE A 185 -9.95 0.80 -3.36
N ASP A 186 -9.07 1.80 -3.23
CA ASP A 186 -8.01 2.07 -4.20
C ASP A 186 -7.05 0.88 -4.35
N ILE A 187 -6.60 0.28 -3.24
CA ILE A 187 -5.73 -0.91 -3.29
C ILE A 187 -6.45 -2.08 -3.97
N CYS A 188 -7.67 -2.41 -3.54
CA CYS A 188 -8.41 -3.56 -4.08
C CYS A 188 -8.73 -3.39 -5.58
N ASP A 189 -9.13 -2.20 -6.01
CA ASP A 189 -9.48 -1.90 -7.40
C ASP A 189 -8.27 -2.00 -8.32
N VAL A 190 -7.14 -1.39 -7.94
CA VAL A 190 -5.88 -1.47 -8.70
C VAL A 190 -5.37 -2.90 -8.80
N LEU A 191 -5.38 -3.67 -7.70
CA LEU A 191 -4.94 -5.06 -7.70
C LEU A 191 -5.85 -5.94 -8.57
N TYR A 192 -7.16 -5.73 -8.51
CA TYR A 192 -8.12 -6.47 -9.33
C TYR A 192 -7.92 -6.17 -10.81
N ALA A 193 -7.80 -4.90 -11.18
CA ALA A 193 -7.55 -4.49 -12.56
C ALA A 193 -6.22 -5.02 -13.10
N LEU A 194 -5.14 -5.01 -12.31
CA LEU A 194 -3.88 -5.65 -12.70
C LEU A 194 -4.06 -7.13 -13.02
N ASN A 195 -4.86 -7.84 -12.23
CA ASN A 195 -5.14 -9.27 -12.44
C ASN A 195 -6.06 -9.54 -13.64
N ALA A 196 -7.10 -8.73 -13.80
CA ALA A 196 -8.10 -8.91 -14.85
C ALA A 196 -7.56 -8.52 -16.24
N ASN A 197 -6.80 -7.43 -16.31
CA ASN A 197 -6.44 -6.78 -17.58
C ASN A 197 -5.01 -7.07 -18.02
N THR A 198 -4.15 -7.62 -17.14
CA THR A 198 -2.74 -7.85 -17.41
C THR A 198 -2.24 -9.17 -16.81
N ASP A 199 -0.97 -9.51 -17.04
CA ASP A 199 -0.31 -10.64 -16.38
C ASP A 199 0.65 -10.22 -15.25
N ILE A 200 0.66 -8.93 -14.89
CA ILE A 200 1.57 -8.35 -13.88
C ILE A 200 1.28 -8.95 -12.50
N TYR A 201 0.02 -8.96 -12.07
CA TYR A 201 -0.38 -9.55 -10.78
C TYR A 201 0.08 -11.01 -10.69
N ARG A 202 -0.22 -11.80 -11.73
CA ARG A 202 0.13 -13.22 -11.79
C ARG A 202 1.64 -13.48 -11.76
N LYS A 203 2.43 -12.64 -12.43
CA LYS A 203 3.91 -12.75 -12.49
C LYS A 203 4.58 -12.39 -11.17
N GLN A 204 4.00 -11.50 -10.38
CA GLN A 204 4.56 -11.02 -9.10
C GLN A 204 3.62 -11.33 -7.92
N GLN A 205 2.88 -12.44 -8.02
CA GLN A 205 1.80 -12.78 -7.09
C GLN A 205 2.19 -12.75 -5.61
N PRO A 206 3.37 -13.25 -5.17
CA PRO A 206 3.74 -13.18 -3.76
C PRO A 206 3.76 -11.76 -3.19
N TYR A 207 4.21 -10.78 -3.98
CA TYR A 207 4.27 -9.39 -3.58
C TYR A 207 2.86 -8.76 -3.51
N TYR A 208 2.07 -8.91 -4.57
CA TYR A 208 0.72 -8.35 -4.61
C TYR A 208 -0.25 -9.02 -3.62
N GLN A 209 0.00 -10.30 -3.26
CA GLN A 209 -0.74 -11.00 -2.23
C GLN A 209 -0.52 -10.38 -0.84
N GLU A 210 0.69 -9.92 -0.54
CA GLU A 210 1.00 -9.23 0.71
C GLU A 210 0.25 -7.89 0.80
N LEU A 211 0.21 -7.13 -0.31
CA LEU A 211 -0.54 -5.88 -0.39
C LEU A 211 -2.05 -6.12 -0.20
N LEU A 212 -2.61 -7.16 -0.83
CA LEU A 212 -4.00 -7.54 -0.66
C LEU A 212 -4.32 -7.94 0.79
N ALA A 213 -3.41 -8.69 1.43
CA ALA A 213 -3.56 -9.06 2.84
C ALA A 213 -3.51 -7.84 3.75
N SER A 214 -2.65 -6.85 3.47
CA SER A 214 -2.58 -5.62 4.25
C SER A 214 -3.85 -4.77 4.14
N ALA A 215 -4.40 -4.64 2.93
CA ALA A 215 -5.68 -3.98 2.68
C ALA A 215 -6.83 -4.72 3.38
N SER A 216 -6.87 -6.05 3.26
CA SER A 216 -7.88 -6.89 3.92
C SER A 216 -7.82 -6.76 5.44
N ALA A 217 -6.62 -6.65 6.02
CA ALA A 217 -6.44 -6.40 7.46
C ALA A 217 -7.05 -5.04 7.89
N LEU A 218 -6.94 -3.99 7.07
CA LEU A 218 -7.66 -2.74 7.33
C LEU A 218 -9.17 -2.95 7.25
N GLY A 219 -9.65 -3.67 6.21
CA GLY A 219 -11.05 -4.05 6.07
C GLY A 219 -11.59 -4.77 7.31
N PHE A 220 -10.85 -5.72 7.87
CA PHE A 220 -11.24 -6.45 9.08
C PHE A 220 -11.38 -5.55 10.30
N VAL A 221 -10.42 -4.64 10.52
CA VAL A 221 -10.49 -3.69 11.64
C VAL A 221 -11.67 -2.73 11.45
N LEU A 222 -11.91 -2.25 10.22
CA LEU A 222 -13.08 -1.42 9.88
C LEU A 222 -14.39 -2.14 10.18
N THR A 223 -14.56 -3.38 9.67
CA THR A 223 -15.77 -4.19 9.92
C THR A 223 -15.98 -4.42 11.42
N SER A 224 -14.92 -4.75 12.16
CA SER A 224 -15.00 -4.92 13.62
C SER A 224 -15.38 -3.63 14.34
N SER A 225 -14.85 -2.48 13.93
CA SER A 225 -15.17 -1.19 14.54
C SER A 225 -16.63 -0.78 14.26
N LEU A 226 -17.11 -1.01 13.04
CA LEU A 226 -18.51 -0.81 12.66
C LEU A 226 -19.46 -1.74 13.44
N GLU A 227 -19.06 -2.99 13.66
CA GLU A 227 -19.81 -3.95 14.47
C GLU A 227 -19.96 -3.49 15.92
N GLN A 228 -18.86 -3.02 16.53
CA GLN A 228 -18.84 -2.53 17.90
C GLN A 228 -19.63 -1.22 18.06
N ASN A 229 -19.65 -0.39 17.02
CA ASN A 229 -20.24 0.95 17.04
C ASN A 229 -21.43 1.09 16.06
N ARG A 230 -22.31 0.09 16.02
CA ARG A 230 -23.45 0.03 15.07
C ARG A 230 -24.36 1.27 15.12
N SER A 231 -24.70 1.76 16.31
CA SER A 231 -25.65 2.89 16.47
C SER A 231 -25.07 4.25 16.10
N THR A 232 -23.74 4.36 15.97
CA THR A 232 -23.05 5.63 15.76
C THR A 232 -22.30 5.65 14.43
N LEU A 233 -21.29 4.79 14.26
CA LEU A 233 -20.46 4.75 13.05
C LEU A 233 -21.26 4.23 11.86
N LEU A 234 -21.84 3.03 11.99
CA LEU A 234 -22.58 2.40 10.90
C LEU A 234 -23.81 3.22 10.50
N ALA A 235 -24.54 3.76 11.47
CA ALA A 235 -25.68 4.64 11.21
C ALA A 235 -25.31 5.95 10.50
N SER A 236 -24.06 6.41 10.66
CA SER A 236 -23.56 7.63 10.02
C SER A 236 -22.89 7.39 8.66
N LEU A 237 -22.74 6.13 8.24
CA LEU A 237 -22.03 5.77 7.04
C LEU A 237 -22.88 6.10 5.80
N PRO A 238 -22.38 6.96 4.87
CA PRO A 238 -23.06 7.21 3.61
C PRO A 238 -23.28 5.92 2.81
N PRO A 239 -24.41 5.77 2.09
CA PRO A 239 -24.70 4.56 1.33
C PRO A 239 -23.65 4.26 0.25
N GLY A 240 -23.05 5.31 -0.34
CA GLY A 240 -21.95 5.15 -1.30
C GLY A 240 -20.71 4.50 -0.70
N LEU A 241 -20.32 4.89 0.53
CA LEU A 241 -19.17 4.30 1.22
C LEU A 241 -19.45 2.87 1.70
N SER A 242 -20.68 2.60 2.14
CA SER A 242 -21.13 1.23 2.46
C SER A 242 -20.99 0.29 1.25
N LYS A 243 -21.46 0.73 0.08
CA LYS A 243 -21.34 -0.02 -1.18
C LYS A 243 -19.87 -0.17 -1.61
N ALA A 244 -19.06 0.88 -1.49
CA ALA A 244 -17.63 0.82 -1.81
C ALA A 244 -16.88 -0.20 -0.93
N MET A 245 -17.22 -0.27 0.36
CA MET A 245 -16.65 -1.26 1.27
C MET A 245 -17.07 -2.70 0.89
N GLY A 246 -18.34 -2.92 0.57
CA GLY A 246 -18.84 -4.21 0.06
C GLY A 246 -18.12 -4.64 -1.22
N ARG A 247 -18.01 -3.74 -2.20
CA ARG A 247 -17.27 -3.98 -3.45
C ARG A 247 -15.81 -4.34 -3.17
N SER A 248 -15.13 -3.60 -2.30
CA SER A 248 -13.72 -3.84 -1.98
C SER A 248 -13.50 -5.23 -1.39
N TYR A 249 -14.44 -5.68 -0.55
CA TYR A 249 -14.43 -7.04 -0.01
C TYR A 249 -14.62 -8.09 -1.11
N GLU A 250 -15.58 -7.91 -2.01
CA GLU A 250 -15.82 -8.85 -3.12
C GLU A 250 -14.61 -8.97 -4.05
N LEU A 251 -13.96 -7.86 -4.38
CA LEU A 251 -12.72 -7.85 -5.17
C LEU A 251 -11.60 -8.63 -4.44
N ALA A 252 -11.47 -8.44 -3.13
CA ALA A 252 -10.50 -9.17 -2.33
C ALA A 252 -10.77 -10.68 -2.28
N VAL A 253 -12.04 -11.08 -2.12
CA VAL A 253 -12.47 -12.48 -2.19
C VAL A 253 -12.16 -13.09 -3.56
N ALA A 254 -12.53 -12.41 -4.64
CA ALA A 254 -12.30 -12.89 -6.01
C ALA A 254 -10.79 -13.09 -6.29
N LEU A 255 -9.96 -12.13 -5.88
CA LEU A 255 -8.51 -12.24 -6.00
C LEU A 255 -7.95 -13.39 -5.15
N ALA A 256 -8.29 -13.48 -3.87
CA ALA A 256 -7.79 -14.54 -3.00
C ALA A 256 -8.20 -15.93 -3.52
N ALA A 257 -9.48 -16.09 -3.90
CA ALA A 257 -10.05 -17.32 -4.47
C ALA A 257 -9.29 -17.78 -5.73
N SER A 258 -8.94 -16.84 -6.61
CA SER A 258 -8.23 -17.13 -7.88
C SER A 258 -6.87 -17.80 -7.68
N TYR A 259 -6.26 -17.71 -6.49
CA TYR A 259 -4.90 -18.17 -6.22
C TYR A 259 -4.78 -19.20 -5.07
N VAL A 260 -5.89 -19.69 -4.49
CA VAL A 260 -5.87 -20.62 -3.33
C VAL A 260 -5.15 -21.94 -3.60
N THR A 261 -5.10 -22.40 -4.85
CA THR A 261 -4.40 -23.64 -5.24
C THR A 261 -2.89 -23.44 -5.35
N ARG A 262 -2.44 -22.22 -5.65
CA ARG A 262 -1.03 -21.88 -5.94
C ARG A 262 -0.32 -21.18 -4.79
N SER A 263 -1.06 -20.61 -3.84
CA SER A 263 -0.51 -19.83 -2.74
C SER A 263 -1.20 -20.17 -1.41
N LYS A 264 -0.39 -20.61 -0.44
CA LYS A 264 -0.85 -20.83 0.94
C LYS A 264 -1.37 -19.53 1.56
N ALA A 265 -0.71 -18.41 1.30
CA ALA A 265 -1.13 -17.10 1.78
C ALA A 265 -2.49 -16.69 1.21
N ALA A 266 -2.73 -16.95 -0.09
CA ALA A 266 -4.04 -16.71 -0.71
C ALA A 266 -5.15 -17.56 -0.08
N ARG A 267 -4.87 -18.83 0.21
CA ARG A 267 -5.81 -19.72 0.91
C ARG A 267 -6.15 -19.20 2.30
N GLN A 268 -5.13 -18.87 3.09
CA GLN A 268 -5.33 -18.32 4.44
C GLN A 268 -6.15 -17.03 4.42
N LEU A 269 -5.86 -16.14 3.46
CA LEU A 269 -6.63 -14.91 3.31
C LEU A 269 -8.08 -15.18 2.89
N SER A 270 -8.30 -16.13 1.97
CA SER A 270 -9.64 -16.56 1.56
C SER A 270 -10.45 -17.09 2.74
N ASP A 271 -9.84 -17.91 3.59
CA ASP A 271 -10.48 -18.45 4.80
C ASP A 271 -10.87 -17.32 5.77
N GLN A 272 -9.96 -16.36 6.00
CA GLN A 272 -10.23 -15.18 6.85
C GLN A 272 -11.35 -14.28 6.28
N LEU A 273 -11.37 -14.06 4.97
CA LEU A 273 -12.41 -13.28 4.32
C LEU A 273 -13.79 -13.95 4.48
N ALA A 274 -13.85 -15.28 4.43
CA ALA A 274 -15.09 -16.02 4.60
C ALA A 274 -15.71 -15.83 6.00
N GLU A 275 -14.90 -15.72 7.05
CA GLU A 275 -15.35 -15.49 8.43
C GLU A 275 -16.06 -14.12 8.59
N VAL A 276 -15.59 -13.10 7.88
CA VAL A 276 -16.09 -11.72 7.98
C VAL A 276 -17.34 -11.48 7.14
N ARG A 277 -17.67 -12.41 6.22
CA ARG A 277 -18.82 -12.31 5.30
C ARG A 277 -20.13 -12.05 6.01
N GLY A 278 -20.38 -12.77 7.10
CA GLY A 278 -21.64 -12.67 7.86
C GLY A 278 -21.89 -11.29 8.45
N SER A 279 -20.84 -10.63 8.98
CA SER A 279 -20.95 -9.27 9.52
C SER A 279 -21.27 -8.26 8.42
N LEU A 280 -20.62 -8.35 7.25
CA LEU A 280 -20.86 -7.46 6.11
C LEU A 280 -22.27 -7.63 5.51
N MET A 281 -22.77 -8.87 5.45
CA MET A 281 -24.17 -9.14 5.09
C MET A 281 -25.15 -8.56 6.10
N GLY A 282 -24.85 -8.72 7.40
CA GLY A 282 -25.65 -8.13 8.48
C GLY A 282 -25.69 -6.60 8.44
N PHE A 283 -24.71 -5.95 7.79
CA PHE A 283 -24.69 -4.51 7.54
C PHE A 283 -25.39 -4.09 6.25
N GLY A 284 -25.82 -5.04 5.41
CA GLY A 284 -26.38 -4.75 4.08
C GLY A 284 -25.35 -4.21 3.10
N MET A 285 -24.05 -4.46 3.32
CA MET A 285 -22.96 -4.05 2.43
C MET A 285 -22.79 -4.99 1.24
N ILE A 286 -23.23 -6.24 1.39
CA ILE A 286 -23.09 -7.32 0.40
C ILE A 286 -24.43 -8.03 0.31
N GLU A 287 -24.82 -8.40 -0.89
CA GLU A 287 -26.08 -9.09 -1.15
C GLU A 287 -26.03 -10.54 -0.65
N MET A 288 -27.18 -11.02 -0.17
CA MET A 288 -27.37 -12.45 0.11
C MET A 288 -27.31 -13.20 -1.22
N PRO A 289 -26.59 -14.33 -1.32
CA PRO A 289 -26.68 -15.15 -2.52
C PRO A 289 -28.12 -15.59 -2.66
N ASP A 290 -28.74 -15.25 -3.79
CA ASP A 290 -30.10 -15.68 -4.10
C ASP A 290 -30.18 -17.19 -3.93
N SER A 291 -31.03 -17.64 -3.01
CA SER A 291 -31.41 -19.03 -2.92
C SER A 291 -32.33 -19.33 -4.09
N GLU A 292 -31.77 -19.58 -5.28
CA GLU A 292 -32.33 -20.37 -6.40
C GLU A 292 -31.63 -20.03 -7.74
N ASN A 293 -30.59 -20.80 -8.08
CA ASN A 293 -30.54 -21.63 -9.29
C ASN A 293 -29.17 -22.28 -9.39
N ASP A 294 -29.11 -23.53 -8.94
CA ASP A 294 -28.06 -24.49 -9.25
C ASP A 294 -28.12 -24.83 -10.74
N ASP A 295 -27.58 -23.95 -11.58
CA ASP A 295 -27.25 -24.26 -12.98
C ASP A 295 -25.74 -24.07 -13.18
N GLY A 296 -24.98 -25.10 -12.79
CA GLY A 296 -23.78 -25.54 -13.50
C GLY A 296 -22.65 -24.53 -13.73
N ARG A 297 -22.44 -23.54 -12.85
CA ARG A 297 -21.30 -22.62 -12.95
C ARG A 297 -20.03 -23.32 -12.45
N LYS A 298 -19.14 -23.66 -13.38
CA LYS A 298 -17.85 -24.29 -13.06
C LYS A 298 -16.96 -23.32 -12.28
N ASP A 299 -16.31 -23.84 -11.24
CA ASP A 299 -15.23 -23.16 -10.52
C ASP A 299 -14.17 -22.63 -11.50
N GLY A 300 -14.06 -21.31 -11.62
CA GLY A 300 -13.02 -20.65 -12.41
C GLY A 300 -13.45 -19.44 -13.24
N ASP A 301 -14.75 -19.17 -13.40
CA ASP A 301 -15.21 -18.01 -14.17
C ASP A 301 -15.18 -16.73 -13.32
N VAL A 302 -14.09 -15.97 -13.46
CA VAL A 302 -14.00 -14.56 -13.06
C VAL A 302 -15.14 -13.81 -13.77
N LEU A 303 -16.06 -13.24 -13.00
CA LEU A 303 -17.15 -12.42 -13.52
C LEU A 303 -16.57 -11.29 -14.40
N PRO A 304 -17.13 -11.03 -15.60
CA PRO A 304 -16.60 -10.04 -16.52
C PRO A 304 -16.69 -8.64 -15.91
N ALA A 305 -15.64 -7.83 -16.08
CA ALA A 305 -15.54 -6.47 -15.55
C ALA A 305 -16.74 -5.55 -15.92
N SER A 306 -17.46 -5.89 -17.00
CA SER A 306 -18.66 -5.18 -17.46
C SER A 306 -19.87 -5.29 -16.52
N GLU A 307 -19.98 -6.36 -15.73
CA GLU A 307 -21.09 -6.54 -14.76
C GLU A 307 -20.87 -5.73 -13.47
N PHE A 308 -19.67 -5.20 -13.25
CA PHE A 308 -19.32 -4.39 -12.07
C PHE A 308 -19.09 -2.91 -12.40
N MET A 309 -19.59 -2.45 -13.56
CA MET A 309 -19.33 -1.09 -14.04
C MET A 309 -19.93 -0.01 -13.16
N TYR A 310 -19.07 0.91 -12.75
CA TYR A 310 -19.38 2.27 -12.34
C TYR A 310 -19.10 3.17 -13.56
N ASP A 311 -20.08 3.98 -13.99
CA ASP A 311 -20.04 4.70 -15.27
C ASP A 311 -19.26 6.04 -15.24
N GLY A 312 -18.59 6.35 -14.13
CA GLY A 312 -17.87 7.60 -13.97
C GLY A 312 -18.78 8.84 -13.87
N SER A 313 -20.11 8.71 -13.91
CA SER A 313 -21.02 9.86 -13.99
C SER A 313 -21.37 10.47 -12.62
N SER A 314 -20.90 9.90 -11.52
CA SER A 314 -21.29 10.37 -10.19
C SER A 314 -20.38 11.52 -9.71
N GLY A 315 -20.28 12.59 -10.51
CA GLY A 315 -19.91 13.95 -10.06
C GLY A 315 -18.56 14.17 -9.34
N TRP A 316 -17.70 13.16 -9.21
CA TRP A 316 -16.51 13.24 -8.36
C TRP A 316 -15.34 14.01 -9.00
N ASP A 317 -15.34 14.24 -10.32
CA ASP A 317 -14.23 14.91 -11.00
C ASP A 317 -14.21 16.43 -10.77
N ASP A 318 -15.37 17.06 -10.54
CA ASP A 318 -15.47 18.52 -10.41
C ASP A 318 -15.40 19.02 -8.95
N GLU A 319 -15.68 18.17 -7.96
CA GLU A 319 -15.73 18.57 -6.54
C GLU A 319 -14.41 18.27 -5.77
N PHE A 320 -13.48 17.52 -6.39
CA PHE A 320 -12.24 17.03 -5.76
C PHE A 320 -10.94 17.77 -6.19
N GLN A 321 -11.06 18.95 -6.79
CA GLN A 321 -10.00 19.95 -6.62
C GLN A 321 -10.02 20.44 -5.16
N MET A 322 -9.49 19.62 -4.25
CA MET A 322 -9.04 20.12 -2.95
C MET A 322 -7.93 21.14 -3.23
N GLN A 323 -8.31 22.41 -3.25
CA GLN A 323 -7.41 23.55 -3.26
C GLN A 323 -6.79 23.63 -1.87
N TRP A 324 -5.80 22.77 -1.62
CA TRP A 324 -4.93 22.91 -0.45
C TRP A 324 -4.24 24.28 -0.55
N PRO A 325 -4.05 25.00 0.57
CA PRO A 325 -3.42 26.31 0.53
C PRO A 325 -2.09 26.22 -0.20
N ASN A 326 -1.87 27.09 -1.19
CA ASN A 326 -0.54 27.35 -1.73
C ASN A 326 0.30 27.96 -0.60
N CYS A 327 0.81 27.11 0.27
CA CYS A 327 1.91 27.46 1.14
C CYS A 327 3.18 27.17 0.34
N ASP A 328 3.78 28.23 -0.20
CA ASP A 328 5.14 28.23 -0.73
C ASP A 328 6.11 27.75 0.36
N LEU A 329 6.22 26.42 0.52
CA LEU A 329 7.05 25.75 1.53
C LEU A 329 8.32 25.16 0.92
N GLU A 330 8.63 25.45 -0.34
CA GLU A 330 9.90 25.09 -0.97
C GLU A 330 11.11 25.67 -0.21
N ASN A 331 10.93 26.71 0.61
CA ASN A 331 12.01 27.32 1.39
C ASN A 331 12.17 26.77 2.82
N SER A 332 11.20 26.04 3.39
CA SER A 332 11.30 25.62 4.81
C SER A 332 12.08 24.31 5.01
N PHE A 333 12.18 23.45 3.98
CA PHE A 333 12.98 22.22 4.06
C PHE A 333 14.49 22.43 3.85
N ALA A 334 14.90 23.59 3.30
CA ALA A 334 16.31 23.90 3.06
C ALA A 334 17.06 24.35 4.34
N GLU A 335 16.36 24.88 5.35
CA GLU A 335 16.99 25.40 6.56
C GLU A 335 17.20 24.34 7.67
N GLY A 336 16.62 23.15 7.54
CA GLY A 336 16.78 22.06 8.52
C GLY A 336 18.01 21.15 8.32
N ILE A 337 18.84 21.40 7.31
CA ILE A 337 20.04 20.60 6.99
C ILE A 337 21.35 21.31 7.38
N VAL A 338 21.27 22.53 7.91
CA VAL A 338 22.42 23.22 8.51
C VAL A 338 22.02 23.76 9.88
N SER A 339 21.96 22.89 10.88
CA SER A 339 22.34 23.26 12.25
C SER A 339 22.74 22.05 13.10
#